data_AF-A0AAE5LRF0-F1
#
_entry.id   AF-A0AAE5LRF0-F1
#
_cell.length_a   1.000
_cell.length_b   1.000
_cell.length_c   1.000
_cell.angle_alpha   90.00
_cell.angle_beta   90.00
_cell.angle_gamma   90.00
#
_symmetry.space_group_name_H-M   'P 1'
#
loop_
_entity.id
_entity.type
_entity.pdbx_description
1 polymer ?
#
loop_
_entity_poly.entity_id
_entity_poly.type
_entity_poly.pdbx_seq_one_letter_code
_entity_poly.pdbx_strand_id
1 'polypeptide(L)'
;MSKEIDELKSIAGDYKTWALQARKKFIDLRLRQDVEIRNLYIKLTRDISKELKKGGLSPISKKKLQQIYSSLKKAEDNLNGQLTINFEKYTRENIEAATGYSKAITIDVIGKSGINKVTLSNINKVYFKVNERAVEAIWSRTQNGLYLSDRIWSKAQKYRKNMADVIQAAVSEGKDCTKTARALEQYVLKGKKTLVSEYPNMMARMGNRVPSDVSYEALRLARTEMTSAFGEATLSAAKVSPSCRGVKYILSASHPKPDICDDITGTDKHGLGIGVYPIDEAPVYPFHPNCLCITTTVNERPEDFVQRLKRWDRDPTSEPSIESWYQDVYKKMNNI
;
A
#
# COMPACT_ATOMS: atom_id res chain seq x y z
N MET A 1 -10.57 -13.35 19.21
CA MET A 1 -9.67 -13.16 18.05
C MET A 1 -10.56 -12.92 16.85
N SER A 2 -10.17 -12.10 15.87
CA SER A 2 -11.08 -11.83 14.73
C SER A 2 -11.10 -13.02 13.76
N LYS A 3 -12.27 -13.28 13.15
CA LYS A 3 -12.55 -14.45 12.30
C LYS A 3 -11.52 -14.61 11.17
N GLU A 4 -11.12 -13.50 10.57
CA GLU A 4 -10.14 -13.48 9.48
C GLU A 4 -8.72 -13.91 9.90
N ILE A 5 -8.36 -13.75 11.18
CA ILE A 5 -7.07 -14.20 11.71
C ILE A 5 -7.08 -15.70 11.99
N ASP A 6 -8.20 -16.24 12.46
CA ASP A 6 -8.36 -17.68 12.65
C ASP A 6 -8.37 -18.42 11.30
N GLU A 7 -9.00 -17.83 10.27
CA GLU A 7 -8.95 -18.32 8.90
C GLU A 7 -7.52 -18.26 8.32
N LEU A 8 -6.79 -17.15 8.53
CA LEU A 8 -5.38 -17.03 8.12
C LEU A 8 -4.50 -18.10 8.78
N LYS A 9 -4.72 -18.41 10.06
CA LYS A 9 -3.99 -19.46 10.77
C LYS A 9 -4.35 -20.84 10.24
N SER A 10 -5.63 -21.08 9.99
CA SER A 10 -6.11 -22.36 9.46
C SER A 10 -5.50 -22.64 8.09
N ILE A 11 -5.51 -21.66 7.18
CA ILE A 11 -4.96 -21.86 5.83
C ILE A 11 -3.43 -21.96 5.81
N ALA A 12 -2.75 -21.22 6.70
CA ALA A 12 -1.30 -21.26 6.80
C ALA A 12 -0.78 -22.55 7.48
N GLY A 13 -1.61 -23.23 8.28
CA GLY A 13 -1.26 -24.47 8.97
C GLY A 13 0.03 -24.33 9.79
N ASP A 14 1.01 -25.17 9.50
CA ASP A 14 2.33 -25.18 10.15
C ASP A 14 3.12 -23.87 9.93
N TYR A 15 2.76 -23.09 8.91
CA TYR A 15 3.40 -21.82 8.58
C TYR A 15 2.71 -20.59 9.21
N LYS A 16 1.73 -20.79 10.09
CA LYS A 16 0.93 -19.70 10.70
C LYS A 16 1.75 -18.59 11.34
N THR A 17 2.90 -18.91 11.93
CA THR A 17 3.77 -17.91 12.54
C THR A 17 4.27 -16.89 11.51
N TRP A 18 4.76 -17.34 10.36
CA TRP A 18 5.23 -16.44 9.30
C TRP A 18 4.08 -15.69 8.63
N ALA A 19 2.90 -16.32 8.47
CA ALA A 19 1.71 -15.66 7.93
C ALA A 19 1.27 -14.48 8.82
N LEU A 20 1.25 -14.68 10.15
CA LEU A 20 0.91 -13.64 11.11
C LEU A 20 1.97 -12.54 11.17
N GLN A 21 3.26 -12.88 11.05
CA GLN A 21 4.34 -11.90 10.98
C GLN A 21 4.22 -11.01 9.74
N ALA A 22 3.96 -11.60 8.57
CA ALA A 22 3.74 -10.85 7.32
C ALA A 22 2.52 -9.92 7.45
N ARG A 23 1.41 -10.42 7.98
CA ARG A 23 0.19 -9.62 8.20
C ARG A 23 0.44 -8.47 9.19
N LYS A 24 1.15 -8.73 10.30
CA LYS A 24 1.53 -7.70 11.26
C LYS A 24 2.41 -6.64 10.61
N LYS A 25 3.45 -7.03 9.87
CA LYS A 25 4.34 -6.09 9.16
C LYS A 25 3.56 -5.21 8.17
N PHE A 26 2.63 -5.78 7.41
CA PHE A 26 1.74 -5.02 6.52
C PHE A 26 0.92 -3.93 7.27
N ILE A 27 0.30 -4.30 8.40
CA ILE A 27 -0.49 -3.36 9.21
C ILE A 27 0.41 -2.26 9.80
N ASP A 28 1.55 -2.64 10.37
CA ASP A 28 2.51 -1.71 10.99
C ASP A 28 3.06 -0.72 9.96
N LEU A 29 3.34 -1.18 8.73
CA LEU A 29 3.76 -0.31 7.62
C LEU A 29 2.69 0.71 7.26
N ARG A 30 1.45 0.25 7.08
CA ARG A 30 0.31 1.12 6.72
C ARG A 30 0.04 2.17 7.80
N LEU A 31 0.09 1.79 9.08
CA LEU A 31 -0.09 2.72 10.19
C LEU A 31 1.01 3.79 10.21
N ARG A 32 2.27 3.39 10.03
CA ARG A 32 3.39 4.34 9.96
C ARG A 32 3.26 5.28 8.76
N GLN A 33 2.95 4.75 7.58
CA GLN A 33 2.79 5.55 6.37
C GLN A 33 1.65 6.59 6.51
N ASP A 34 0.50 6.18 7.04
CA ASP A 34 -0.64 7.07 7.27
C ASP A 34 -0.25 8.26 8.18
N VAL A 35 0.52 7.99 9.24
CA VAL A 35 1.01 9.02 10.17
C VAL A 35 2.02 9.95 9.49
N GLU A 36 2.98 9.39 8.75
CA GLU A 36 3.96 10.18 8.00
C GLU A 36 3.29 11.11 6.99
N ILE A 37 2.36 10.59 6.17
CA ILE A 37 1.62 11.39 5.19
C ILE A 37 0.87 12.54 5.87
N ARG A 38 0.14 12.27 6.96
CA ARG A 38 -0.56 13.33 7.71
C ARG A 38 0.41 14.41 8.21
N ASN A 39 1.55 13.99 8.73
CA ASN A 39 2.57 14.91 9.23
C ASN A 39 3.18 15.78 8.12
N LEU A 40 3.32 15.28 6.89
CA LEU A 40 3.73 16.09 5.73
C LEU A 40 2.77 17.25 5.49
N TYR A 41 1.47 16.97 5.43
CA TYR A 41 0.43 18.00 5.23
C TYR A 41 0.40 19.01 6.39
N ILE A 42 0.48 18.53 7.64
CA ILE A 42 0.51 19.39 8.82
C ILE A 42 1.74 20.31 8.81
N LYS A 43 2.93 19.76 8.53
CA LYS A 43 4.17 20.53 8.51
C LYS A 43 4.13 21.64 7.46
N LEU A 44 3.78 21.30 6.23
CA LEU A 44 3.70 22.28 5.14
C LEU A 44 2.69 23.39 5.42
N THR A 45 1.53 23.02 5.99
CA THR A 45 0.51 24.01 6.38
C THR A 45 1.01 24.94 7.47
N ARG A 46 1.72 24.41 8.48
CA ARG A 46 2.33 25.23 9.54
C ARG A 46 3.36 26.20 8.97
N ASP A 47 4.15 25.79 7.98
CA ASP A 47 5.14 26.66 7.37
C ASP A 47 4.48 27.80 6.57
N ILE A 48 3.41 27.52 5.82
CA ILE A 48 2.59 28.55 5.15
C ILE A 48 1.97 29.50 6.19
N SER A 49 1.41 28.95 7.27
CA SER A 49 0.78 29.73 8.33
C SER A 49 1.77 30.63 9.08
N LYS A 50 3.03 30.20 9.28
CA LYS A 50 4.08 31.06 9.82
C LYS A 50 4.37 32.26 8.91
N GLU A 51 4.45 32.05 7.60
CA GLU A 51 4.67 33.13 6.62
C GLU A 51 3.48 34.11 6.55
N LEU A 52 2.27 33.61 6.73
CA LEU A 52 1.07 34.43 6.86
C LEU A 52 1.13 35.29 8.14
N LYS A 53 1.42 34.69 9.30
CA LYS A 53 1.48 35.37 10.60
C LYS A 53 2.45 36.55 10.64
N LYS A 54 3.51 36.57 9.82
CA LYS A 54 4.40 37.73 9.66
C LYS A 54 3.67 39.03 9.24
N GLY A 55 2.48 38.94 8.65
CA GLY A 55 1.65 40.09 8.30
C GLY A 55 0.84 40.68 9.48
N GLY A 56 0.85 40.02 10.64
CA GLY A 56 0.15 40.48 11.84
C GLY A 56 -1.36 40.59 11.65
N LEU A 57 -1.92 41.71 12.13
CA LEU A 57 -3.35 42.04 12.01
C LEU A 57 -3.69 42.79 10.71
N SER A 58 -2.72 42.94 9.80
CA SER A 58 -2.95 43.67 8.55
C SER A 58 -3.86 42.87 7.60
N PRO A 59 -4.73 43.54 6.83
CA PRO A 59 -5.40 42.93 5.69
C PRO A 59 -4.40 42.36 4.69
N ILE A 60 -4.80 41.30 3.97
CA ILE A 60 -3.94 40.67 2.97
C ILE A 60 -3.91 41.53 1.71
N SER A 61 -2.80 42.23 1.48
CA SER A 61 -2.59 43.02 0.26
C SER A 61 -2.39 42.15 -0.98
N LYS A 62 -2.61 42.71 -2.18
CA LYS A 62 -2.36 42.02 -3.47
C LYS A 62 -0.94 41.47 -3.58
N LYS A 63 0.06 42.25 -3.16
CA LYS A 63 1.48 41.82 -3.15
C LYS A 63 1.70 40.64 -2.20
N LYS A 64 1.11 40.68 -1.00
CA LYS A 64 1.20 39.58 -0.03
C LYS A 64 0.51 38.32 -0.56
N LEU A 65 -0.65 38.46 -1.21
CA LEU A 65 -1.38 37.36 -1.83
C LEU A 65 -0.55 36.66 -2.92
N GLN A 66 0.15 37.42 -3.76
CA GLN A 66 1.08 36.86 -4.75
C GLN A 66 2.23 36.08 -4.10
N GLN A 67 2.81 36.61 -3.01
CA GLN A 67 3.85 35.90 -2.25
C GLN A 67 3.33 34.58 -1.65
N ILE A 68 2.11 34.60 -1.09
CA ILE A 68 1.48 33.39 -0.54
C ILE A 68 1.27 32.35 -1.64
N TYR A 69 0.78 32.74 -2.83
CA TYR A 69 0.61 31.80 -3.94
C TYR A 69 1.95 31.22 -4.42
N SER A 70 3.03 31.99 -4.41
CA SER A 70 4.38 31.46 -4.69
C SER A 70 4.81 30.44 -3.63
N SER A 71 4.59 30.73 -2.34
CA SER A 71 4.88 29.79 -1.26
C SER A 71 4.04 28.51 -1.34
N LEU A 72 2.77 28.63 -1.73
CA LEU A 72 1.88 27.49 -1.97
C LEU A 72 2.36 26.60 -3.11
N LYS A 73 2.93 27.19 -4.17
CA LYS A 73 3.53 26.41 -5.27
C LYS A 73 4.79 25.66 -4.82
N LYS A 74 5.67 26.31 -4.06
CA LYS A 74 6.83 25.63 -3.44
C LYS A 74 6.40 24.49 -2.50
N ALA A 75 5.32 24.70 -1.74
CA ALA A 75 4.77 23.66 -0.87
C ALA A 75 4.19 22.48 -1.66
N GLU A 76 3.57 22.71 -2.82
CA GLU A 76 3.14 21.65 -3.75
C GLU A 76 4.33 20.79 -4.19
N ASP A 77 5.40 21.44 -4.68
CA ASP A 77 6.56 20.72 -5.22
C ASP A 77 7.26 19.90 -4.12
N ASN A 78 7.40 20.47 -2.91
CA ASN A 78 7.94 19.77 -1.75
C ASN A 78 7.03 18.60 -1.32
N LEU A 79 5.71 18.80 -1.28
CA LEU A 79 4.76 17.74 -0.96
C LEU A 79 4.87 16.59 -1.96
N ASN A 80 4.94 16.90 -3.26
CA ASN A 80 5.09 15.90 -4.31
C ASN A 80 6.36 15.07 -4.13
N GLY A 81 7.51 15.72 -3.88
CA GLY A 81 8.77 15.03 -3.64
C GLY A 81 8.73 14.14 -2.40
N GLN A 82 8.23 14.66 -1.27
CA GLN A 82 8.10 13.92 -0.02
C GLN A 82 7.14 12.73 -0.13
N LEU A 83 6.01 12.89 -0.83
CA LEU A 83 5.09 11.80 -1.10
C LEU A 83 5.73 10.75 -2.01
N THR A 84 6.47 11.15 -3.05
CA THR A 84 7.16 10.19 -3.93
C THR A 84 8.14 9.31 -3.15
N ILE A 85 9.01 9.92 -2.34
CA ILE A 85 9.96 9.22 -1.46
C ILE A 85 9.22 8.29 -0.48
N ASN A 86 8.13 8.77 0.12
CA ASN A 86 7.31 7.97 1.03
C ASN A 86 6.72 6.75 0.32
N PHE A 87 6.08 6.93 -0.84
CA PHE A 87 5.50 5.83 -1.60
C PHE A 87 6.57 4.81 -2.06
N GLU A 88 7.75 5.26 -2.49
CA GLU A 88 8.87 4.37 -2.86
C GLU A 88 9.30 3.49 -1.69
N LYS A 89 9.61 4.12 -0.55
CA LYS A 89 10.01 3.42 0.68
C LYS A 89 8.98 2.36 1.08
N TYR A 90 7.73 2.78 1.23
CA TYR A 90 6.69 1.89 1.74
C TYR A 90 6.29 0.81 0.74
N THR A 91 6.33 1.09 -0.57
CA THR A 91 6.15 0.06 -1.61
C THR A 91 7.19 -1.04 -1.46
N ARG A 92 8.47 -0.69 -1.34
CA ARG A 92 9.58 -1.65 -1.17
C ARG A 92 9.45 -2.46 0.13
N GLU A 93 9.27 -1.80 1.27
CA GLU A 93 9.12 -2.48 2.57
C GLU A 93 7.92 -3.43 2.60
N ASN A 94 6.85 -3.08 1.88
CA ASN A 94 5.61 -3.84 1.85
C ASN A 94 5.67 -5.04 0.90
N ILE A 95 6.34 -4.90 -0.24
CA ILE A 95 6.67 -6.01 -1.14
C ILE A 95 7.52 -7.04 -0.40
N GLU A 96 8.56 -6.59 0.33
CA GLU A 96 9.39 -7.49 1.13
C GLU A 96 8.59 -8.18 2.26
N ALA A 97 7.63 -7.48 2.87
CA ALA A 97 6.75 -8.08 3.87
C ALA A 97 5.89 -9.21 3.28
N ALA A 98 5.36 -9.03 2.07
CA ALA A 98 4.57 -10.05 1.37
C ALA A 98 5.43 -11.24 0.93
N THR A 99 6.54 -11.00 0.23
CA THR A 99 7.40 -12.06 -0.29
C THR A 99 8.15 -12.80 0.81
N GLY A 100 8.41 -12.14 1.93
CA GLY A 100 9.05 -12.72 3.11
C GLY A 100 8.33 -13.96 3.64
N TYR A 101 7.01 -14.04 3.50
CA TYR A 101 6.24 -15.22 3.91
C TYR A 101 6.62 -16.46 3.08
N SER A 102 6.48 -16.40 1.77
CA SER A 102 6.81 -17.53 0.89
C SER A 102 8.31 -17.83 0.88
N LYS A 103 9.16 -16.80 1.01
CA LYS A 103 10.61 -16.97 1.15
C LYS A 103 10.97 -17.79 2.39
N ALA A 104 10.37 -17.47 3.53
CA ALA A 104 10.61 -18.20 4.78
C ALA A 104 10.19 -19.67 4.64
N ILE A 105 9.03 -19.94 4.03
CA ILE A 105 8.57 -21.30 3.72
C ILE A 105 9.58 -22.04 2.85
N THR A 106 10.01 -21.42 1.75
CA THR A 106 10.95 -22.03 0.80
C THR A 106 12.28 -22.36 1.48
N ILE A 107 12.83 -21.45 2.28
CA ILE A 107 14.07 -21.69 3.03
C ILE A 107 13.91 -22.85 4.02
N ASP A 108 12.79 -22.90 4.74
CA ASP A 108 12.54 -23.93 5.75
C ASP A 108 12.43 -25.33 5.14
N VAL A 109 11.62 -25.50 4.09
CA VAL A 109 11.44 -26.82 3.47
C VAL A 109 12.70 -27.30 2.77
N ILE A 110 13.47 -26.39 2.14
CA ILE A 110 14.77 -26.74 1.54
C ILE A 110 15.77 -27.13 2.62
N GLY A 111 15.86 -26.35 3.71
CA GLY A 111 16.73 -26.67 4.85
C GLY A 111 16.41 -28.03 5.48
N LYS A 112 15.13 -28.32 5.72
CA LYS A 112 14.67 -29.62 6.26
C LYS A 112 14.88 -30.79 5.31
N SER A 113 14.90 -30.54 4.00
CA SER A 113 15.13 -31.59 3.00
C SER A 113 16.57 -32.09 2.97
N GLY A 114 17.55 -31.24 3.28
CA GLY A 114 18.98 -31.57 3.22
C GLY A 114 19.53 -31.71 1.80
N ILE A 115 18.79 -31.27 0.78
CA ILE A 115 19.22 -31.33 -0.62
C ILE A 115 20.27 -30.25 -0.92
N ASN A 116 21.24 -30.55 -1.78
CA ASN A 116 22.31 -29.61 -2.13
C ASN A 116 22.09 -28.88 -3.46
N LYS A 117 21.15 -29.36 -4.31
CA LYS A 117 20.85 -28.75 -5.62
C LYS A 117 20.28 -27.33 -5.52
N VAL A 118 19.67 -26.98 -4.38
CA VAL A 118 19.06 -25.68 -4.10
C VAL A 118 19.77 -25.04 -2.91
N THR A 119 20.32 -23.83 -3.07
CA THR A 119 21.11 -23.17 -2.03
C THR A 119 20.39 -21.94 -1.47
N LEU A 120 20.64 -21.63 -0.20
CA LEU A 120 20.11 -20.43 0.45
C LEU A 120 20.48 -19.14 -0.29
N SER A 121 21.71 -19.03 -0.79
CA SER A 121 22.17 -17.88 -1.56
C SER A 121 21.33 -17.66 -2.82
N ASN A 122 21.06 -18.73 -3.56
CA ASN A 122 20.27 -18.66 -4.78
C ASN A 122 18.77 -18.43 -4.51
N ILE A 123 18.21 -18.97 -3.42
CA ILE A 123 16.85 -18.62 -2.97
C ILE A 123 16.79 -17.11 -2.66
N ASN A 124 17.77 -16.57 -1.94
CA ASN A 124 17.84 -15.13 -1.64
C ASN A 124 17.87 -14.28 -2.93
N LYS A 125 18.65 -14.69 -3.94
CA LYS A 125 18.70 -14.02 -5.25
C LYS A 125 17.36 -14.08 -5.99
N VAL A 126 16.69 -15.23 -6.02
CA VAL A 126 15.36 -15.39 -6.65
C VAL A 126 14.38 -14.40 -6.05
N TYR A 127 14.23 -14.39 -4.72
CA TYR A 127 13.29 -13.50 -4.05
C TYR A 127 13.69 -12.02 -4.13
N PHE A 128 14.98 -11.70 -4.19
CA PHE A 128 15.44 -10.34 -4.47
C PHE A 128 14.96 -9.86 -5.85
N LYS A 129 15.12 -10.68 -6.89
CA LYS A 129 14.64 -10.36 -8.25
C LYS A 129 13.11 -10.26 -8.32
N VAL A 130 12.40 -11.12 -7.58
CA VAL A 130 10.94 -11.01 -7.45
C VAL A 130 10.55 -9.66 -6.85
N ASN A 131 11.24 -9.22 -5.80
CA ASN A 131 10.97 -7.93 -5.17
C ASN A 131 11.22 -6.76 -6.14
N GLU A 132 12.34 -6.76 -6.87
CA GLU A 132 12.64 -5.70 -7.84
C GLU A 132 11.59 -5.64 -8.96
N ARG A 133 11.22 -6.79 -9.53
CA ARG A 133 10.16 -6.87 -10.56
C ARG A 133 8.80 -6.41 -10.04
N ALA A 134 8.45 -6.75 -8.80
CA ALA A 134 7.20 -6.30 -8.19
C ALA A 134 7.20 -4.78 -7.96
N VAL A 135 8.34 -4.18 -7.58
CA VAL A 135 8.49 -2.72 -7.47
C VAL A 135 8.28 -2.09 -8.84
N GLU A 136 8.98 -2.57 -9.87
CA GLU A 136 8.83 -2.09 -11.25
C GLU A 136 7.38 -2.18 -11.72
N ALA A 137 6.72 -3.32 -11.51
CA ALA A 137 5.31 -3.50 -11.87
C ALA A 137 4.38 -2.46 -11.21
N ILE A 138 4.61 -2.14 -9.93
CA ILE A 138 3.80 -1.14 -9.21
C ILE A 138 4.03 0.27 -9.75
N TRP A 139 5.25 0.62 -10.14
CA TRP A 139 5.58 1.95 -10.66
C TRP A 139 5.22 2.13 -12.13
N SER A 140 5.32 1.06 -12.93
CA SER A 140 5.05 1.07 -14.37
C SER A 140 3.58 0.84 -14.73
N ARG A 141 2.74 0.36 -13.81
CA ARG A 141 1.31 0.20 -14.11
C ARG A 141 0.58 1.53 -14.20
N THR A 142 -0.41 1.59 -15.08
CA THR A 142 -1.33 2.71 -15.19
C THR A 142 -2.69 2.38 -14.59
N GLN A 143 -3.31 3.34 -13.91
CA GLN A 143 -4.72 3.29 -13.53
C GLN A 143 -5.45 4.46 -14.20
N ASN A 144 -6.45 4.17 -15.03
CA ASN A 144 -7.15 5.17 -15.84
C ASN A 144 -6.18 6.03 -16.67
N GLY A 145 -5.14 5.41 -17.24
CA GLY A 145 -4.12 6.09 -18.05
C GLY A 145 -3.04 6.86 -17.26
N LEU A 146 -3.04 6.80 -15.93
CA LEU A 146 -2.09 7.52 -15.08
C LEU A 146 -1.14 6.59 -14.32
N TYR A 147 0.15 6.91 -14.33
CA TYR A 147 1.14 6.23 -13.48
C TYR A 147 0.96 6.59 -12.01
N LEU A 148 1.65 5.88 -11.11
CA LEU A 148 1.65 6.22 -9.69
C LEU A 148 2.20 7.63 -9.44
N SER A 149 3.26 8.04 -10.13
CA SER A 149 3.83 9.40 -10.06
C SER A 149 2.80 10.48 -10.39
N ASP A 150 2.04 10.31 -11.48
CA ASP A 150 0.98 11.25 -11.87
C ASP A 150 -0.12 11.35 -10.82
N ARG A 151 -0.52 10.20 -10.25
CA ARG A 151 -1.54 10.14 -9.20
C ARG A 151 -1.04 10.80 -7.92
N ILE A 152 0.22 10.65 -7.55
CA ILE A 152 0.85 11.35 -6.41
C ILE A 152 0.84 12.86 -6.65
N TRP A 153 1.28 13.30 -7.82
CA TRP A 153 1.31 14.71 -8.21
C TRP A 153 -0.07 15.36 -8.15
N SER A 154 -1.10 14.65 -8.63
CA SER A 154 -2.49 15.13 -8.55
C SER A 154 -2.93 15.44 -7.10
N LYS A 155 -2.39 14.72 -6.10
CA LYS A 155 -2.71 14.98 -4.68
C LYS A 155 -2.03 16.25 -4.18
N ALA A 156 -0.77 16.47 -4.56
CA ALA A 156 -0.05 17.70 -4.23
C ALA A 156 -0.72 18.94 -4.85
N GLN A 157 -1.14 18.85 -6.11
CA GLN A 157 -1.90 19.92 -6.76
C GLN A 157 -3.23 20.21 -6.06
N LYS A 158 -3.97 19.15 -5.69
CA LYS A 158 -5.23 19.29 -4.97
C LYS A 158 -5.03 19.94 -3.60
N TYR A 159 -3.96 19.60 -2.89
CA TYR A 159 -3.57 20.30 -1.66
C TYR A 159 -3.38 21.80 -1.90
N ARG A 160 -2.57 22.19 -2.90
CA ARG A 160 -2.35 23.60 -3.23
C ARG A 160 -3.66 24.33 -3.51
N LYS A 161 -4.53 23.72 -4.33
CA LYS A 161 -5.85 24.28 -4.66
C LYS A 161 -6.71 24.48 -3.41
N ASN A 162 -6.81 23.47 -2.55
CA ASN A 162 -7.58 23.56 -1.31
C ASN A 162 -7.07 24.69 -0.39
N MET A 163 -5.76 24.85 -0.25
CA MET A 163 -5.18 25.93 0.56
C MET A 163 -5.43 27.31 -0.08
N ALA A 164 -5.33 27.41 -1.40
CA ALA A 164 -5.64 28.63 -2.14
C ALA A 164 -7.12 29.05 -1.97
N ASP A 165 -8.04 28.09 -2.01
CA ASP A 165 -9.48 28.32 -1.81
C ASP A 165 -9.77 28.84 -0.39
N VAL A 166 -9.15 28.25 0.64
CA VAL A 166 -9.29 28.72 2.04
C VAL A 166 -8.75 30.15 2.18
N ILE A 167 -7.56 30.44 1.63
CA ILE A 167 -6.96 31.78 1.69
C ILE A 167 -7.82 32.80 0.95
N GLN A 168 -8.27 32.49 -0.26
CA GLN A 168 -9.09 33.41 -1.06
C GLN A 168 -10.40 33.73 -0.35
N ALA A 169 -11.05 32.74 0.25
CA ALA A 169 -12.27 32.96 1.01
C ALA A 169 -12.04 33.87 2.24
N ALA A 170 -10.94 33.67 2.97
CA ALA A 170 -10.55 34.53 4.09
C ALA A 170 -10.30 35.98 3.65
N VAL A 171 -9.60 36.19 2.52
CA VAL A 171 -9.38 37.52 1.92
C VAL A 171 -10.71 38.19 1.56
N SER A 172 -11.61 37.47 0.89
CA SER A 172 -12.95 37.96 0.51
C SER A 172 -13.86 38.24 1.70
N GLU A 173 -13.48 37.86 2.92
CA GLU A 173 -14.20 38.17 4.15
C GLU A 173 -13.51 39.28 4.97
N GLY A 174 -12.45 39.89 4.43
CA GLY A 174 -11.67 40.90 5.12
C GLY A 174 -10.91 40.37 6.33
N LYS A 175 -10.60 39.07 6.39
CA LYS A 175 -9.83 38.49 7.50
C LYS A 175 -8.38 38.97 7.44
N ASP A 176 -7.82 39.22 8.61
CA ASP A 176 -6.40 39.50 8.78
C ASP A 176 -5.54 38.24 8.56
N CYS A 177 -4.23 38.46 8.42
CA CYS A 177 -3.26 37.40 8.17
C CYS A 177 -3.22 36.35 9.29
N THR A 178 -3.41 36.76 10.54
CA THR A 178 -3.34 35.88 11.71
C THR A 178 -4.55 34.95 11.78
N LYS A 179 -5.75 35.48 11.56
CA LYS A 179 -6.99 34.67 11.48
C LYS A 179 -6.92 33.68 10.32
N THR A 180 -6.42 34.12 9.16
CA THR A 180 -6.25 33.25 7.98
C THR A 180 -5.30 32.09 8.26
N ALA A 181 -4.16 32.36 8.92
CA ALA A 181 -3.21 31.32 9.31
C ALA A 181 -3.80 30.30 10.30
N ARG A 182 -4.61 30.78 11.27
CA ARG A 182 -5.30 29.91 12.23
C ARG A 182 -6.32 29.02 11.54
N ALA A 183 -7.10 29.55 10.58
CA ALA A 183 -8.06 28.77 9.80
C ALA A 183 -7.38 27.62 9.06
N LEU A 184 -6.26 27.88 8.38
CA LEU A 184 -5.47 26.85 7.69
C LEU A 184 -4.96 25.76 8.66
N GLU A 185 -4.39 26.15 9.80
CA GLU A 185 -3.90 25.21 10.81
C GLU A 185 -5.04 24.33 11.36
N GLN A 186 -6.18 24.93 11.73
CA GLN A 186 -7.33 24.17 12.23
C GLN A 186 -7.90 23.22 11.17
N TYR A 187 -7.94 23.65 9.91
CA TYR A 187 -8.44 22.82 8.82
C TYR A 187 -7.64 21.53 8.66
N VAL A 188 -6.31 21.63 8.66
CA VAL A 188 -5.46 20.45 8.45
C VAL A 188 -5.40 19.56 9.70
N LEU A 189 -5.56 20.13 10.90
CA LEU A 189 -5.55 19.37 12.15
C LEU A 189 -6.88 18.68 12.48
N LYS A 190 -8.01 19.36 12.21
CA LYS A 190 -9.35 18.93 12.67
C LYS A 190 -10.33 18.68 11.54
N GLY A 191 -9.90 18.89 10.29
CA GLY A 191 -10.75 18.79 9.12
C GLY A 191 -11.75 19.95 8.99
N LYS A 192 -12.67 19.80 8.04
CA LYS A 192 -13.67 20.80 7.66
C LYS A 192 -14.65 21.16 8.78
N LYS A 193 -14.93 20.24 9.72
CA LYS A 193 -15.92 20.47 10.79
C LYS A 193 -15.57 21.69 11.66
N THR A 194 -14.29 21.89 11.98
CA THR A 194 -13.86 23.07 12.75
C THR A 194 -13.99 24.36 11.94
N LEU A 195 -13.70 24.32 10.63
CA LEU A 195 -13.92 25.49 9.77
C LEU A 195 -15.39 25.91 9.71
N VAL A 196 -16.32 24.94 9.69
CA VAL A 196 -17.77 25.24 9.70
C VAL A 196 -18.17 25.96 10.99
N SER A 197 -17.62 25.53 12.13
CA SER A 197 -17.92 26.15 13.43
C SER A 197 -17.29 27.53 13.59
N GLU A 198 -16.03 27.71 13.20
CA GLU A 198 -15.28 28.97 13.44
C GLU A 198 -15.45 29.99 12.31
N TYR A 199 -15.81 29.54 11.09
CA TYR A 199 -15.91 30.37 9.88
C TYR A 199 -17.13 29.98 9.01
N PRO A 200 -18.37 30.09 9.53
CA PRO A 200 -19.58 29.60 8.84
C PRO A 200 -19.85 30.29 7.50
N ASN A 201 -19.67 31.63 7.42
CA ASN A 201 -19.86 32.39 6.18
C ASN A 201 -18.84 32.03 5.10
N MET A 202 -17.60 31.74 5.51
CA MET A 202 -16.53 31.30 4.62
C MET A 202 -16.87 29.95 4.01
N MET A 203 -17.33 29.03 4.86
CA MET A 203 -17.71 27.68 4.46
C MET A 203 -18.99 27.64 3.60
N ALA A 204 -19.97 28.50 3.87
CA ALA A 204 -21.17 28.64 3.04
C ALA A 204 -20.82 29.02 1.59
N ARG A 205 -19.85 29.93 1.41
CA ARG A 205 -19.36 30.33 0.07
C ARG A 205 -18.51 29.25 -0.60
N MET A 206 -17.68 28.57 0.18
CA MET A 206 -16.78 27.52 -0.34
C MET A 206 -17.51 26.22 -0.69
N GLY A 207 -18.59 25.88 0.02
CA GLY A 207 -19.41 24.70 -0.25
C GLY A 207 -18.60 23.39 -0.28
N ASN A 208 -18.73 22.63 -1.37
CA ASN A 208 -18.05 21.35 -1.57
C ASN A 208 -16.64 21.47 -2.21
N ARG A 209 -16.15 22.69 -2.47
CA ARG A 209 -14.80 22.90 -3.04
C ARG A 209 -13.69 22.40 -2.12
N VAL A 210 -13.91 22.47 -0.80
CA VAL A 210 -12.95 22.00 0.21
C VAL A 210 -13.42 20.69 0.84
N PRO A 211 -12.55 19.65 0.83
CA PRO A 211 -12.89 18.33 1.35
C PRO A 211 -12.92 18.31 2.89
N SER A 212 -13.55 17.28 3.45
CA SER A 212 -13.67 17.09 4.91
C SER A 212 -12.31 16.93 5.60
N ASP A 213 -11.34 16.30 4.94
CA ASP A 213 -9.97 16.13 5.39
C ASP A 213 -9.06 16.31 4.16
N VAL A 214 -8.10 17.24 4.26
CA VAL A 214 -7.21 17.60 3.16
C VAL A 214 -6.29 16.43 2.75
N SER A 215 -5.97 15.54 3.69
CA SER A 215 -5.04 14.43 3.52
C SER A 215 -5.73 13.12 3.10
N TYR A 216 -7.06 13.03 3.27
CA TYR A 216 -7.79 11.77 3.06
C TYR A 216 -7.59 11.16 1.67
N GLU A 217 -7.54 11.98 0.63
CA GLU A 217 -7.34 11.50 -0.75
C GLU A 217 -5.92 10.93 -0.97
N ALA A 218 -4.91 11.48 -0.29
CA ALA A 218 -3.56 10.93 -0.31
C ALA A 218 -3.47 9.64 0.51
N LEU A 219 -4.14 9.59 1.67
CA LEU A 219 -4.24 8.37 2.48
C LEU A 219 -4.97 7.25 1.73
N ARG A 220 -6.08 7.56 1.04
CA ARG A 220 -6.81 6.59 0.22
C ARG A 220 -5.94 6.04 -0.91
N LEU A 221 -5.16 6.89 -1.57
CA LEU A 221 -4.20 6.45 -2.58
C LEU A 221 -3.14 5.54 -1.92
N ALA A 222 -2.48 6.01 -0.86
CA ALA A 222 -1.43 5.25 -0.16
C ALA A 222 -1.90 3.86 0.27
N ARG A 223 -3.06 3.78 0.93
CA ARG A 223 -3.64 2.50 1.38
C ARG A 223 -3.96 1.56 0.22
N THR A 224 -4.47 2.10 -0.89
CA THR A 224 -4.77 1.31 -2.09
C THR A 224 -3.50 0.78 -2.74
N GLU A 225 -2.48 1.63 -2.88
CA GLU A 225 -1.19 1.25 -3.46
C GLU A 225 -0.42 0.28 -2.59
N MET A 226 -0.45 0.44 -1.26
CA MET A 226 0.08 -0.53 -0.31
C MET A 226 -0.60 -1.89 -0.48
N THR A 227 -1.93 -1.94 -0.48
CA THR A 227 -2.63 -3.21 -0.70
C THR A 227 -2.27 -3.82 -2.07
N SER A 228 -2.06 -2.98 -3.10
CA SER A 228 -1.70 -3.44 -4.43
C SER A 228 -0.28 -4.01 -4.49
N ALA A 229 0.68 -3.33 -3.87
CA ALA A 229 2.06 -3.77 -3.78
C ALA A 229 2.18 -5.09 -3.00
N PHE A 230 1.40 -5.25 -1.91
CA PHE A 230 1.36 -6.50 -1.18
C PHE A 230 0.77 -7.63 -2.03
N GLY A 231 -0.34 -7.38 -2.75
CA GLY A 231 -0.96 -8.36 -3.65
C GLY A 231 -0.07 -8.81 -4.79
N GLU A 232 0.53 -7.85 -5.50
CA GLU A 232 1.49 -8.11 -6.58
C GLU A 232 2.66 -8.97 -6.09
N ALA A 233 3.20 -8.64 -4.92
CA ALA A 233 4.29 -9.38 -4.31
C ALA A 233 3.86 -10.78 -3.84
N THR A 234 2.67 -10.95 -3.25
CA THR A 234 2.14 -12.27 -2.88
C THR A 234 1.99 -13.16 -4.12
N LEU A 235 1.41 -12.63 -5.20
CA LEU A 235 1.21 -13.37 -6.45
C LEU A 235 2.55 -13.70 -7.13
N SER A 236 3.45 -12.74 -7.21
CA SER A 236 4.79 -12.94 -7.78
C SER A 236 5.63 -13.92 -6.96
N ALA A 237 5.51 -13.91 -5.63
CA ALA A 237 6.12 -14.90 -4.76
C ALA A 237 5.50 -16.28 -4.95
N ALA A 238 4.18 -16.38 -5.09
CA ALA A 238 3.48 -17.65 -5.35
C ALA A 238 4.03 -18.35 -6.59
N LYS A 239 4.22 -17.60 -7.69
CA LYS A 239 4.77 -18.11 -8.96
C LYS A 239 6.17 -18.71 -8.87
N VAL A 240 6.97 -18.30 -7.87
CA VAL A 240 8.34 -18.82 -7.68
C VAL A 240 8.47 -19.79 -6.50
N SER A 241 7.38 -20.08 -5.81
CA SER A 241 7.36 -20.92 -4.62
C SER A 241 6.99 -22.35 -4.97
N PRO A 242 7.90 -23.33 -4.84
CA PRO A 242 7.65 -24.67 -5.34
C PRO A 242 6.64 -25.46 -4.51
N SER A 243 6.37 -25.02 -3.27
CA SER A 243 5.35 -25.61 -2.39
C SER A 243 3.99 -24.91 -2.48
N CYS A 244 3.87 -23.85 -3.29
CA CYS A 244 2.64 -23.07 -3.36
C CYS A 244 1.61 -23.74 -4.27
N ARG A 245 0.38 -23.87 -3.78
CA ARG A 245 -0.74 -24.51 -4.51
C ARG A 245 -1.76 -23.51 -5.03
N GLY A 246 -1.73 -22.27 -4.54
CA GLY A 246 -2.70 -21.25 -4.90
C GLY A 246 -2.61 -20.01 -4.03
N VAL A 247 -3.43 -19.02 -4.35
CA VAL A 247 -3.55 -17.77 -3.60
C VAL A 247 -4.92 -17.73 -2.94
N LYS A 248 -4.95 -17.45 -1.64
CA LYS A 248 -6.16 -17.32 -0.83
C LYS A 248 -6.47 -15.85 -0.57
N TYR A 249 -7.74 -15.48 -0.75
CA TYR A 249 -8.30 -14.22 -0.29
C TYR A 249 -9.27 -14.43 0.88
N ILE A 250 -9.12 -13.63 1.93
CA ILE A 250 -9.93 -13.68 3.16
C ILE A 250 -10.66 -12.35 3.32
N LEU A 251 -11.98 -12.40 3.49
CA LEU A 251 -12.80 -11.22 3.77
C LEU A 251 -12.48 -10.69 5.16
N SER A 252 -12.30 -9.38 5.30
CA SER A 252 -12.12 -8.78 6.62
C SER A 252 -13.45 -8.71 7.37
N ALA A 253 -13.46 -8.99 8.68
CA ALA A 253 -14.64 -8.75 9.51
C ALA A 253 -15.05 -7.26 9.59
N SER A 254 -14.18 -6.34 9.17
CA SER A 254 -14.49 -4.90 9.05
C SER A 254 -15.02 -4.51 7.66
N HIS A 255 -15.31 -5.48 6.80
CA HIS A 255 -15.89 -5.22 5.49
C HIS A 255 -17.29 -4.60 5.67
N PRO A 256 -17.52 -3.37 5.17
CA PRO A 256 -18.64 -2.56 5.66
C PRO A 256 -19.97 -2.88 4.98
N LYS A 257 -19.95 -3.45 3.78
CA LYS A 257 -21.14 -3.76 2.98
C LYS A 257 -20.78 -4.78 1.90
N PRO A 258 -21.67 -5.70 1.54
CA PRO A 258 -21.41 -6.64 0.45
C PRO A 258 -20.99 -5.95 -0.85
N ASP A 259 -19.91 -6.44 -1.47
CA ASP A 259 -19.37 -6.01 -2.75
C ASP A 259 -18.61 -7.16 -3.46
N ILE A 260 -17.81 -6.84 -4.48
CA ILE A 260 -17.04 -7.83 -5.24
C ILE A 260 -16.10 -8.68 -4.36
N CYS A 261 -15.71 -8.19 -3.18
CA CYS A 261 -14.91 -8.97 -2.24
C CYS A 261 -15.65 -10.21 -1.75
N ASP A 262 -16.95 -10.13 -1.48
CA ASP A 262 -17.73 -11.25 -0.98
C ASP A 262 -17.73 -12.39 -1.99
N ASP A 263 -17.93 -12.07 -3.27
CA ASP A 263 -17.90 -13.05 -4.36
C ASP A 263 -16.50 -13.67 -4.52
N ILE A 264 -15.46 -12.84 -4.54
CA ILE A 264 -14.08 -13.31 -4.74
C ILE A 264 -13.60 -14.15 -3.55
N THR A 265 -13.91 -13.74 -2.33
CA THR A 265 -13.43 -14.44 -1.12
C THR A 265 -14.32 -15.63 -0.73
N GLY A 266 -15.57 -15.65 -1.20
CA GLY A 266 -16.59 -16.66 -0.87
C GLY A 266 -16.76 -17.78 -1.90
N THR A 267 -16.17 -17.66 -3.10
CA THR A 267 -16.31 -18.67 -4.16
C THR A 267 -15.36 -19.86 -3.99
N ASP A 268 -15.77 -21.07 -4.35
CA ASP A 268 -14.91 -22.27 -4.49
C ASP A 268 -15.03 -22.86 -5.91
N LYS A 269 -14.92 -21.99 -6.94
CA LYS A 269 -15.11 -22.40 -8.34
C LYS A 269 -14.02 -23.33 -8.85
N HIS A 270 -12.86 -23.33 -8.20
CA HIS A 270 -11.70 -24.11 -8.59
C HIS A 270 -11.52 -25.40 -7.76
N GLY A 271 -12.37 -25.65 -6.76
CA GLY A 271 -12.28 -26.82 -5.89
C GLY A 271 -11.01 -26.86 -5.02
N LEU A 272 -10.39 -25.70 -4.79
CA LEU A 272 -9.17 -25.55 -3.98
C LEU A 272 -9.48 -25.07 -2.55
N GLY A 273 -10.77 -24.87 -2.25
CA GLY A 273 -11.28 -24.28 -1.03
C GLY A 273 -11.83 -22.87 -1.28
N ILE A 274 -12.78 -22.47 -0.45
CA ILE A 274 -13.42 -21.15 -0.50
C ILE A 274 -12.35 -20.04 -0.58
N GLY A 275 -12.46 -19.14 -1.54
CA GLY A 275 -11.57 -18.01 -1.78
C GLY A 275 -10.16 -18.37 -2.24
N VAL A 276 -9.90 -19.62 -2.61
CA VAL A 276 -8.61 -20.09 -3.13
C VAL A 276 -8.65 -20.15 -4.66
N TYR A 277 -7.64 -19.56 -5.28
CA TYR A 277 -7.47 -19.49 -6.73
C TYR A 277 -6.19 -20.21 -7.17
N PRO A 278 -6.20 -20.89 -8.32
CA PRO A 278 -4.97 -21.22 -9.05
C PRO A 278 -4.12 -19.98 -9.25
N ILE A 279 -2.79 -20.12 -9.20
CA ILE A 279 -1.87 -18.97 -9.26
C ILE A 279 -2.10 -18.11 -10.51
N ASP A 280 -2.35 -18.75 -11.66
CA ASP A 280 -2.52 -18.04 -12.94
C ASP A 280 -3.93 -17.47 -13.15
N GLU A 281 -4.89 -17.85 -12.30
CA GLU A 281 -6.28 -17.38 -12.33
C GLU A 281 -6.61 -16.43 -11.16
N ALA A 282 -5.62 -16.15 -10.30
CA ALA A 282 -5.81 -15.30 -9.13
C ALA A 282 -6.14 -13.85 -9.57
N PRO A 283 -7.27 -13.26 -9.11
CA PRO A 283 -7.64 -11.90 -9.47
C PRO A 283 -6.60 -10.89 -8.97
N VAL A 284 -6.44 -9.78 -9.72
CA VAL A 284 -5.56 -8.68 -9.33
C VAL A 284 -6.05 -8.04 -8.04
N TYR A 285 -5.14 -7.90 -7.08
CA TYR A 285 -5.44 -7.35 -5.75
C TYR A 285 -4.82 -5.95 -5.58
N PRO A 286 -5.52 -4.96 -4.98
CA PRO A 286 -6.87 -5.00 -4.40
C PRO A 286 -7.99 -5.00 -5.45
N PHE A 287 -9.15 -5.52 -5.05
CA PHE A 287 -10.34 -5.54 -5.90
C PHE A 287 -11.00 -4.16 -6.04
N HIS A 288 -10.77 -3.27 -5.07
CA HIS A 288 -11.27 -1.89 -5.08
C HIS A 288 -10.40 -0.98 -4.17
N PRO A 289 -10.53 0.35 -4.29
CA PRO A 289 -9.83 1.27 -3.39
C PRO A 289 -10.18 1.02 -1.92
N ASN A 290 -9.18 1.14 -1.02
CA ASN A 290 -9.31 0.83 0.41
C ASN A 290 -9.78 -0.60 0.73
N CYS A 291 -9.57 -1.58 -0.15
CA CYS A 291 -9.87 -2.98 0.15
C CYS A 291 -9.22 -3.42 1.47
N LEU A 292 -10.02 -4.12 2.29
CA LEU A 292 -9.65 -4.55 3.65
C LEU A 292 -9.27 -6.03 3.73
N CYS A 293 -9.50 -6.77 2.65
CA CYS A 293 -9.24 -8.20 2.57
C CYS A 293 -7.78 -8.54 2.89
N ILE A 294 -7.54 -9.83 3.10
CA ILE A 294 -6.21 -10.39 3.30
C ILE A 294 -5.93 -11.28 2.10
N THR A 295 -4.71 -11.20 1.57
CA THR A 295 -4.20 -12.15 0.58
C THR A 295 -3.03 -12.91 1.19
N THR A 296 -2.94 -14.20 0.89
CA THR A 296 -1.86 -15.09 1.35
C THR A 296 -1.69 -16.25 0.37
N THR A 297 -0.57 -16.96 0.44
CA THR A 297 -0.37 -18.20 -0.31
C THR A 297 -0.92 -19.40 0.46
N VAL A 298 -1.46 -20.37 -0.28
CA VAL A 298 -1.76 -21.71 0.21
C VAL A 298 -0.58 -22.61 -0.15
N ASN A 299 -0.06 -23.35 0.83
CA ASN A 299 1.16 -24.13 0.67
C ASN A 299 0.92 -25.59 1.05
N GLU A 300 1.64 -26.50 0.42
CA GLU A 300 1.74 -27.89 0.85
C GLU A 300 2.26 -27.98 2.29
N ARG A 301 1.86 -29.02 3.02
CA ARG A 301 2.39 -29.24 4.37
C ARG A 301 3.91 -29.46 4.29
N PRO A 302 4.68 -28.92 5.26
CA PRO A 302 6.13 -28.99 5.22
C PRO A 302 6.66 -30.43 5.09
N GLU A 303 6.08 -31.37 5.84
CA GLU A 303 6.51 -32.77 5.84
C GLU A 303 6.32 -33.42 4.47
N ASP A 304 5.15 -33.25 3.85
CA ASP A 304 4.82 -33.82 2.54
C ASP A 304 5.79 -33.27 1.48
N PHE A 305 5.97 -31.95 1.46
CA PHE A 305 6.82 -31.30 0.46
C PHE A 305 8.31 -31.64 0.65
N VAL A 306 8.79 -31.78 1.89
CA VAL A 306 10.15 -32.26 2.17
C VAL A 306 10.39 -33.66 1.62
N GLN A 307 9.42 -34.57 1.74
CA GLN A 307 9.56 -35.92 1.17
C GLN A 307 9.59 -35.89 -0.36
N ARG A 308 8.77 -35.03 -0.99
CA ARG A 308 8.81 -34.81 -2.45
C ARG A 308 10.18 -34.30 -2.89
N LEU A 309 10.72 -33.28 -2.21
CA LEU A 309 12.07 -32.75 -2.49
C LEU A 309 13.16 -33.83 -2.42
N LYS A 310 13.10 -34.72 -1.42
CA LYS A 310 14.06 -35.83 -1.28
C LYS A 310 13.93 -36.88 -2.39
N ARG A 311 12.71 -37.17 -2.85
CA ARG A 311 12.48 -38.06 -4.00
C ARG A 311 13.02 -37.44 -5.28
N TRP A 312 12.66 -36.18 -5.53
CA TRP A 312 13.17 -35.39 -6.65
C TRP A 312 14.70 -35.31 -6.69
N ASP A 313 15.35 -35.14 -5.53
CA ASP A 313 16.80 -35.07 -5.46
C ASP A 313 17.47 -36.37 -5.90
N ARG A 314 16.89 -37.53 -5.55
CA ARG A 314 17.36 -38.85 -5.98
C ARG A 314 17.05 -39.13 -7.45
N ASP A 315 15.86 -38.76 -7.89
CA ASP A 315 15.37 -38.94 -9.26
C ASP A 315 14.53 -37.73 -9.69
N PRO A 316 15.09 -36.84 -10.53
CA PRO A 316 14.37 -35.67 -11.03
C PRO A 316 13.04 -35.97 -11.74
N THR A 317 12.89 -37.18 -12.31
CA THR A 317 11.66 -37.56 -13.02
C THR A 317 10.51 -37.93 -12.08
N SER A 318 10.81 -38.21 -10.80
CA SER A 318 9.83 -38.60 -9.79
C SER A 318 8.87 -37.47 -9.38
N GLU A 319 9.27 -36.22 -9.57
CA GLU A 319 8.47 -35.04 -9.21
C GLU A 319 8.54 -33.99 -10.34
N PRO A 320 7.80 -34.19 -11.44
CA PRO A 320 7.89 -33.32 -12.63
C PRO A 320 7.63 -31.83 -12.33
N SER A 321 6.76 -31.53 -11.35
CA SER A 321 6.48 -30.13 -10.97
C SER A 321 7.67 -29.45 -10.28
N ILE A 322 8.43 -30.19 -9.47
CA ILE A 322 9.64 -29.67 -8.80
C ILE A 322 10.76 -29.52 -9.83
N GLU A 323 10.89 -30.48 -10.76
CA GLU A 323 11.88 -30.40 -11.82
C GLU A 323 11.63 -29.22 -12.76
N SER A 324 10.39 -29.00 -13.20
CA SER A 324 10.05 -27.82 -14.01
C SER A 324 10.33 -26.53 -13.24
N TRP A 325 9.93 -26.42 -11.96
CA TRP A 325 10.30 -25.26 -11.15
C TRP A 325 11.83 -25.06 -11.08
N TYR A 326 12.60 -26.13 -10.89
CA TYR A 326 14.05 -26.06 -10.78
C TYR A 326 14.71 -25.54 -12.06
N GLN A 327 14.27 -26.04 -13.21
CA GLN A 327 14.81 -25.65 -14.52
C GLN A 327 14.30 -24.27 -14.98
N ASP A 328 12.99 -24.04 -14.87
CA ASP A 328 12.32 -22.89 -15.47
C ASP A 328 12.29 -21.65 -14.58
N VAL A 329 12.34 -21.83 -13.26
CA VAL A 329 12.31 -20.72 -12.31
C VAL A 329 13.66 -20.58 -11.64
N TYR A 330 14.07 -21.58 -10.86
CA TYR A 330 15.24 -21.45 -9.99
C TYR A 330 16.53 -21.23 -10.79
N LYS A 331 16.85 -22.08 -11.79
CA LYS A 331 18.06 -21.90 -12.61
C LYS A 331 18.03 -20.61 -13.44
N LYS A 332 16.94 -20.36 -14.18
CA LYS A 332 16.83 -19.16 -15.03
C LYS A 332 16.99 -17.86 -14.22
N MET A 333 16.42 -17.78 -13.03
CA MET A 333 16.57 -16.60 -12.17
C MET A 333 17.94 -16.48 -11.51
N ASN A 334 18.78 -17.51 -11.52
CA ASN A 334 20.15 -17.47 -10.97
C ASN A 334 21.26 -17.35 -12.01
N ASN A 335 20.96 -17.54 -13.30
CA ASN A 335 21.93 -17.48 -14.40
C ASN A 335 21.98 -16.13 -15.16
N ILE A 336 21.16 -15.16 -14.74
CA ILE A 336 21.11 -13.78 -15.26
C ILE A 336 21.74 -12.85 -14.23
#